data_AF-A0A2E9R638-F1
#
_entry.id   AF-A0A2E9R638-F1
#
_cell.length_a   1.000
_cell.length_b   1.000
_cell.length_c   1.000
_cell.angle_alpha   90.00
_cell.angle_beta   90.00
_cell.angle_gamma   90.00
#
_symmetry.space_group_name_H-M   'P 1'
#
loop_
_entity.id
_entity.type
_entity.pdbx_description
1 polymer ?
#
loop_
_entity_poly.entity_id
_entity_poly.type
_entity_poly.pdbx_seq_one_letter_code
_entity_poly.pdbx_strand_id
1 'polypeptide(L)'
;MCKHTRQGSTMSNKRKIAFIAVGIGCSVLFMYLTFKKIPLDDFYRELQRVDLWLLSLSLITGMLGFLCMAYRSVVLLRSLADYRYYPVLKSVFVGFIGNALIPFRVGELMRVDYLARRCDVSLPHSSTLAVIVTERVFDLLVLMLMCFAVLPLTVIGLPTSQSFYILLAATVSIFAGALLCSLYPERVLQIVRWVVGGFGDKLSAFIMDKVEAFVHGVSALSSVRSLVMVFLSSCMYWLTGIASIHICLWAFGLSLPWYASVLVLLFLSLGTALPSTSAYIGTYHYFFATALTLLHVNKATAASVSVVGHAVGLIPFVLLGTVLLFDDFASGRLLTLQPEAQEKQQDEE
;
A
#
# COMPACT_ATOMS: atom_id res chain seq x y z
N MET A 1 -9.97 33.35 34.22
CA MET A 1 -8.91 32.45 34.72
C MET A 1 -9.48 31.04 34.96
N CYS A 2 -9.41 30.16 33.97
CA CYS A 2 -9.55 28.72 34.19
C CYS A 2 -8.69 27.98 33.16
N LYS A 3 -7.84 27.08 33.66
CA LYS A 3 -6.64 26.55 33.01
C LYS A 3 -6.95 25.65 31.82
N HIS A 4 -6.23 25.91 30.72
CA HIS A 4 -5.98 24.94 29.65
C HIS A 4 -5.31 23.67 30.20
N THR A 5 -5.87 22.51 29.87
CA THR A 5 -5.11 21.25 29.73
C THR A 5 -5.74 20.44 28.61
N ARG A 6 -5.34 20.70 27.36
CA ARG A 6 -5.47 19.73 26.27
C ARG A 6 -4.16 18.96 26.20
N GLN A 7 -4.13 17.80 26.86
CA GLN A 7 -3.12 16.78 26.62
C GLN A 7 -3.34 16.19 25.22
N GLY A 8 -2.62 16.70 24.22
CA GLY A 8 -2.26 15.89 23.08
C GLY A 8 -1.37 14.77 23.61
N SER A 9 -1.84 13.52 23.55
CA SER A 9 -1.09 12.36 23.99
C SER A 9 0.06 12.09 23.03
N THR A 10 1.12 12.89 23.10
CA THR A 10 2.42 12.54 22.55
C THR A 10 2.79 11.19 23.13
N MET A 11 2.88 10.15 22.30
CA MET A 11 3.31 8.84 22.77
C MET A 11 4.58 8.99 23.62
N SER A 12 4.52 8.50 24.86
CA SER A 12 5.69 8.43 25.76
C SER A 12 6.87 7.84 25.00
N ASN A 13 8.07 8.40 25.17
CA ASN A 13 9.29 7.90 24.52
C ASN A 13 9.46 6.38 24.71
N LYS A 14 9.00 5.82 25.84
CA LYS A 14 9.01 4.37 26.08
C LYS A 14 8.11 3.59 25.11
N ARG A 15 6.93 4.10 24.75
CA ARG A 15 6.02 3.48 23.77
C ARG A 15 6.58 3.56 22.35
N LYS A 16 7.19 4.69 21.98
CA LYS A 16 7.88 4.84 20.68
C LYS A 16 9.04 3.85 20.54
N ILE A 17 9.88 3.74 21.58
CA ILE A 17 11.01 2.79 21.61
C ILE A 17 10.52 1.34 21.56
N ALA A 18 9.52 0.97 22.37
CA ALA A 18 8.95 -0.37 22.35
C ALA A 18 8.37 -0.72 20.97
N PHE A 19 7.70 0.24 20.32
CA PHE A 19 7.15 0.06 18.99
C PHE A 19 8.24 -0.18 17.95
N ILE A 20 9.27 0.68 17.90
CA ILE A 20 10.44 0.49 17.01
C ILE A 20 11.13 -0.85 17.28
N ALA A 21 11.30 -1.23 18.55
CA ALA A 21 11.91 -2.49 18.95
C ALA A 21 11.11 -3.71 18.46
N VAL A 22 9.77 -3.66 18.50
CA VAL A 22 8.91 -4.70 17.92
C VAL A 22 9.14 -4.82 16.41
N GLY A 23 9.18 -3.70 15.69
CA GLY A 23 9.49 -3.68 14.26
C GLY A 23 10.83 -4.38 13.97
N ILE A 24 11.91 -3.90 14.59
CA ILE A 24 13.27 -4.46 14.43
C ILE A 24 13.29 -5.94 14.80
N GLY A 25 12.67 -6.33 15.91
CA GLY A 25 12.56 -7.72 16.35
C GLY A 25 11.88 -8.61 15.31
N CYS A 26 10.78 -8.15 14.71
CA CYS A 26 10.11 -8.86 13.63
C CYS A 26 11.01 -9.01 12.39
N SER A 27 11.71 -7.97 11.97
CA SER A 27 12.61 -8.06 10.80
C SER A 27 13.78 -9.00 11.02
N VAL A 28 14.46 -8.89 12.17
CA VAL A 28 15.55 -9.80 12.55
C VAL A 28 15.05 -11.24 12.63
N LEU A 29 13.86 -11.46 13.21
CA LEU A 29 13.23 -12.77 13.27
C LEU A 29 12.96 -13.33 11.87
N PHE A 30 12.31 -12.60 10.98
CA PHE A 30 11.98 -13.09 9.64
C PHE A 30 13.22 -13.27 8.75
N MET A 31 14.22 -12.39 8.90
CA MET A 31 15.52 -12.55 8.23
C MET A 31 16.22 -13.81 8.74
N TYR A 32 16.29 -14.03 10.05
CA TYR A 32 16.81 -15.26 10.63
C TYR A 32 16.05 -16.49 10.14
N LEU A 33 14.72 -16.47 10.15
CA LEU A 33 13.90 -17.57 9.65
C LEU A 33 14.14 -17.88 8.17
N THR A 34 14.39 -16.85 7.35
CA THR A 34 14.72 -16.99 5.93
C THR A 34 16.09 -17.64 5.75
N PHE A 35 17.12 -17.12 6.42
CA PHE A 35 18.52 -17.50 6.15
C PHE A 35 19.08 -18.63 7.02
N LYS A 36 18.46 -18.99 8.15
CA LYS A 36 18.97 -19.99 9.11
C LYS A 36 19.30 -21.34 8.47
N LYS A 37 18.67 -21.69 7.34
CA LYS A 37 18.78 -23.02 6.72
C LYS A 37 19.35 -22.97 5.30
N ILE A 38 20.06 -21.91 4.92
CA ILE A 38 20.57 -21.74 3.56
C ILE A 38 22.10 -21.89 3.55
N PRO A 39 22.65 -22.86 2.81
CA PRO A 39 24.09 -22.89 2.51
C PRO A 39 24.46 -21.69 1.63
N LEU A 40 25.36 -20.83 2.12
CA LEU A 40 25.74 -19.57 1.46
C LEU A 40 26.38 -19.80 0.08
N ASP A 41 27.07 -20.91 -0.12
CA ASP A 41 27.70 -21.26 -1.39
C ASP A 41 26.67 -21.50 -2.51
N ASP A 42 25.55 -22.16 -2.18
CA ASP A 42 24.48 -22.39 -3.14
C ASP A 42 23.77 -21.07 -3.47
N PHE A 43 23.55 -20.20 -2.48
CA PHE A 43 22.99 -18.86 -2.71
C PHE A 43 23.83 -18.03 -3.70
N TYR A 44 25.16 -18.03 -3.52
CA TYR A 44 26.06 -17.30 -4.42
C TYR A 44 26.06 -17.89 -5.84
N ARG A 45 26.01 -19.22 -5.97
CA ARG A 45 25.94 -19.91 -7.27
C ARG A 45 24.67 -19.58 -8.03
N GLU A 46 23.54 -19.49 -7.34
CA GLU A 46 22.26 -19.10 -7.94
C GLU A 46 22.29 -17.64 -8.44
N LEU A 47 22.97 -16.74 -7.72
CA LEU A 47 23.11 -15.34 -8.13
C LEU A 47 23.92 -15.17 -9.43
N GLN A 48 24.92 -16.03 -9.67
CA GLN A 48 25.74 -15.99 -10.88
C GLN A 48 24.99 -16.45 -12.15
N ARG A 49 23.83 -17.09 -12.00
CA ARG A 49 23.05 -17.66 -13.10
C ARG A 49 21.88 -16.78 -13.54
N VAL A 50 21.71 -15.62 -12.91
CA VAL A 50 20.58 -14.73 -13.19
C VAL A 50 20.74 -14.07 -14.57
N ASP A 51 19.71 -14.17 -15.39
CA ASP A 51 19.63 -13.46 -16.66
C ASP A 51 19.34 -11.97 -16.41
N LEU A 52 20.36 -11.14 -16.63
CA LEU A 52 20.29 -9.69 -16.41
C LEU A 52 19.35 -8.97 -17.38
N TRP A 53 19.12 -9.52 -18.57
CA TRP A 53 18.18 -8.95 -19.54
C TRP A 53 16.75 -9.12 -19.04
N LEU A 54 16.38 -10.33 -18.62
CA LEU A 54 15.07 -10.59 -18.01
C LEU A 54 14.90 -9.81 -16.71
N LEU A 55 15.94 -9.68 -15.90
CA LEU A 55 15.89 -8.88 -14.67
C LEU A 55 15.62 -7.39 -14.95
N SER A 56 16.25 -6.85 -16.00
CA SER A 56 16.01 -5.47 -16.45
C SER A 56 14.59 -5.28 -16.99
N LEU A 57 14.07 -6.27 -17.71
CA LEU A 57 12.68 -6.27 -18.19
C LEU A 57 11.68 -6.34 -17.02
N SER A 58 11.97 -7.14 -16.00
CA SER A 58 11.17 -7.21 -14.75
C SER A 58 11.12 -5.84 -14.06
N LEU A 59 12.26 -5.14 -13.97
CA LEU A 59 12.35 -3.79 -13.43
C LEU A 59 11.50 -2.79 -14.23
N ILE A 60 11.65 -2.75 -15.55
CA ILE A 60 10.88 -1.86 -16.43
C ILE A 60 9.38 -2.12 -16.28
N THR A 61 8.98 -3.40 -16.23
CA THR A 61 7.58 -3.79 -16.04
C THR A 61 7.05 -3.33 -14.68
N GLY A 62 7.86 -3.44 -13.61
CA GLY A 62 7.52 -2.91 -12.29
C GLY A 62 7.33 -1.39 -12.29
N MET A 63 8.13 -0.65 -13.08
CA MET A 63 7.99 0.80 -13.24
C MET A 63 6.64 1.20 -13.83
N LEU A 64 6.13 0.43 -14.78
CA LEU A 64 4.79 0.68 -15.34
C LEU A 64 3.71 0.63 -14.25
N GLY A 65 3.90 -0.17 -13.20
CA GLY A 65 3.01 -0.20 -12.03
C GLY A 65 2.92 1.15 -11.32
N PHE A 66 4.05 1.82 -11.09
CA PHE A 66 4.05 3.17 -10.49
C PHE A 66 3.30 4.19 -11.38
N LEU A 67 3.44 4.06 -12.71
CA LEU A 67 2.75 4.93 -13.65
C LEU A 67 1.24 4.69 -13.66
N CYS A 68 0.81 3.43 -13.64
CA CYS A 68 -0.60 3.03 -13.51
C CYS A 68 -1.19 3.53 -12.19
N MET A 69 -0.43 3.40 -11.10
CA MET A 69 -0.84 3.88 -9.77
C MET A 69 -1.06 5.39 -9.77
N ALA A 70 -0.11 6.17 -10.30
CA ALA A 70 -0.25 7.62 -10.42
C ALA A 70 -1.44 8.03 -11.30
N TYR A 71 -1.69 7.32 -12.41
CA TYR A 71 -2.83 7.59 -13.28
C TYR A 71 -4.16 7.37 -12.54
N ARG A 72 -4.26 6.25 -11.83
CA ARG A 72 -5.44 5.95 -11.00
C ARG A 72 -5.69 7.04 -9.96
N SER A 73 -4.65 7.52 -9.29
CA SER A 73 -4.73 8.61 -8.32
C SER A 73 -5.25 9.89 -8.96
N VAL A 74 -4.79 10.24 -10.16
CA VAL A 74 -5.32 11.39 -10.91
C VAL A 74 -6.81 11.22 -11.18
N VAL A 75 -7.26 10.04 -11.61
CA VAL A 75 -8.69 9.79 -11.88
C VAL A 75 -9.54 9.99 -10.62
N LEU A 76 -9.05 9.54 -9.45
CA LEU A 76 -9.76 9.74 -8.18
C LEU A 76 -9.75 11.21 -7.74
N LEU A 77 -8.61 11.88 -7.87
CA LEU A 77 -8.43 13.28 -7.46
C LEU A 77 -9.22 14.27 -8.34
N ARG A 78 -9.48 13.96 -9.61
CA ARG A 78 -10.21 14.82 -10.57
C ARG A 78 -11.58 15.29 -10.10
N SER A 79 -12.21 14.52 -9.22
CA SER A 79 -13.49 14.87 -8.60
C SER A 79 -13.38 16.00 -7.57
N LEU A 80 -12.20 16.17 -6.97
CA LEU A 80 -11.90 17.16 -5.94
C LEU A 80 -11.20 18.38 -6.54
N ALA A 81 -10.23 18.14 -7.42
CA ALA A 81 -9.58 19.17 -8.21
C ALA A 81 -8.84 18.59 -9.43
N ASP A 82 -8.50 19.44 -10.39
CA ASP A 82 -7.74 19.01 -11.57
C ASP A 82 -6.23 18.94 -11.26
N TYR A 83 -5.74 17.74 -10.98
CA TYR A 83 -4.33 17.49 -10.72
C TYR A 83 -3.59 17.08 -11.99
N ARG A 84 -2.45 17.72 -12.23
CA ARG A 84 -1.49 17.27 -13.24
C ARG A 84 -0.88 15.92 -12.84
N TYR A 85 -0.60 15.09 -13.83
CA TYR A 85 -0.07 13.73 -13.60
C TYR A 85 1.29 13.71 -12.87
N TYR A 86 2.20 14.62 -13.22
CA TYR A 86 3.58 14.58 -12.72
C TYR A 86 3.70 14.88 -11.21
N PRO A 87 3.03 15.90 -10.63
CA PRO A 87 2.96 16.08 -9.18
C PRO A 87 2.37 14.87 -8.43
N VAL A 88 1.36 14.22 -9.02
CA VAL A 88 0.75 13.02 -8.44
C VAL A 88 1.73 11.84 -8.48
N LEU A 89 2.47 11.66 -9.57
CA LEU A 89 3.54 10.65 -9.65
C LEU A 89 4.62 10.88 -8.59
N LYS A 90 5.06 12.13 -8.39
CA LYS A 90 5.98 12.50 -7.30
C LYS A 90 5.43 12.07 -5.94
N SER A 91 4.15 12.29 -5.67
CA SER A 91 3.52 11.87 -4.41
C SER A 91 3.58 10.35 -4.19
N VAL A 92 3.45 9.55 -5.26
CA VAL A 92 3.57 8.08 -5.18
C VAL A 92 4.99 7.70 -4.77
N PHE A 93 6.01 8.32 -5.36
CA PHE A 93 7.41 8.10 -4.98
C PHE A 93 7.73 8.58 -3.57
N VAL A 94 7.16 9.70 -3.11
CA VAL A 94 7.28 10.15 -1.71
C VAL A 94 6.76 9.07 -0.77
N GLY A 95 5.59 8.50 -1.05
CA GLY A 95 5.04 7.44 -0.22
C GLY A 95 5.85 6.15 -0.27
N PHE A 96 6.38 5.80 -1.45
CA PHE A 96 7.25 4.63 -1.61
C PHE A 96 8.55 4.77 -0.83
N ILE A 97 9.26 5.89 -0.98
CA ILE A 97 10.50 6.19 -0.26
C ILE A 97 10.23 6.28 1.25
N GLY A 98 9.13 6.92 1.64
CA GLY A 98 8.71 6.99 3.05
C GLY A 98 8.53 5.59 3.65
N ASN A 99 7.93 4.65 2.93
CA ASN A 99 7.79 3.25 3.38
C ASN A 99 9.11 2.47 3.33
N ALA A 100 10.02 2.83 2.43
CA ALA A 100 11.35 2.24 2.35
C ALA A 100 12.23 2.66 3.54
N LEU A 101 12.12 3.91 4.00
CA LEU A 101 13.01 4.48 5.02
C LEU A 101 12.40 4.47 6.43
N ILE A 102 11.09 4.67 6.55
CA ILE A 102 10.40 4.86 7.83
C ILE A 102 9.60 3.59 8.15
N PRO A 103 9.71 3.05 9.38
CA PRO A 103 8.91 1.90 9.79
C PRO A 103 7.41 2.25 9.85
N PHE A 104 6.55 1.23 9.90
CA PHE A 104 5.08 1.35 10.09
C PHE A 104 4.32 2.04 8.97
N ARG A 105 4.81 1.95 7.73
CA ARG A 105 4.10 2.45 6.53
C ARG A 105 3.72 3.93 6.59
N VAL A 106 4.52 4.75 7.30
CA VAL A 106 4.28 6.19 7.44
C VAL A 106 4.35 6.92 6.09
N GLY A 107 4.95 6.31 5.07
CA GLY A 107 5.00 6.88 3.73
C GLY A 107 3.63 7.17 3.13
N GLU A 108 2.58 6.41 3.46
CA GLU A 108 1.22 6.76 3.00
C GLU A 108 0.76 8.12 3.55
N LEU A 109 1.09 8.43 4.82
CA LEU A 109 0.79 9.73 5.42
C LEU A 109 1.62 10.85 4.78
N MET A 110 2.89 10.57 4.46
CA MET A 110 3.73 11.53 3.73
C MET A 110 3.16 11.85 2.34
N ARG A 111 2.59 10.84 1.67
CA ARG A 111 1.90 11.03 0.40
C ARG A 111 0.63 11.87 0.54
N VAL A 112 -0.15 11.66 1.60
CA VAL A 112 -1.31 12.53 1.93
C VAL A 112 -0.86 13.98 2.06
N ASP A 113 0.15 14.23 2.88
CA ASP A 113 0.63 15.59 3.14
C ASP A 113 1.17 16.26 1.87
N TYR A 114 1.94 15.52 1.06
CA TYR A 114 2.48 16.00 -0.20
C TYR A 114 1.36 16.39 -1.19
N LEU A 115 0.33 15.56 -1.34
CA LEU A 115 -0.81 15.86 -2.22
C LEU A 115 -1.65 17.04 -1.70
N ALA A 116 -1.83 17.12 -0.37
CA ALA A 116 -2.64 18.17 0.26
C ALA A 116 -2.00 19.56 0.16
N ARG A 117 -0.67 19.65 0.27
CA ARG A 117 0.04 20.94 0.45
C ARG A 117 0.96 21.35 -0.70
N ARG A 118 1.43 20.40 -1.51
CA ARG A 118 2.58 20.61 -2.42
C ARG A 118 2.25 20.45 -3.89
N CYS A 119 0.98 20.22 -4.20
CA CYS A 119 0.48 20.24 -5.57
C CYS A 119 -0.18 21.58 -5.88
N ASP A 120 -0.44 21.83 -7.15
CA ASP A 120 -1.01 23.08 -7.65
C ASP A 120 -2.36 23.45 -7.01
N VAL A 121 -3.04 22.47 -6.41
CA VAL A 121 -4.30 22.65 -5.68
C VAL A 121 -4.14 22.15 -4.24
N SER A 122 -4.52 23.01 -3.28
CA SER A 122 -4.55 22.65 -1.86
C SER A 122 -5.87 21.94 -1.55
N LEU A 123 -5.78 20.71 -1.05
CA LEU A 123 -6.94 19.95 -0.57
C LEU A 123 -6.80 19.65 0.93
N PRO A 124 -7.91 19.53 1.67
CA PRO A 124 -7.86 19.03 3.03
C PRO A 124 -7.19 17.64 3.10
N HIS A 125 -6.37 17.39 4.13
CA HIS A 125 -5.75 16.07 4.33
C HIS A 125 -6.77 14.95 4.43
N SER A 126 -7.97 15.22 4.97
CA SER A 126 -9.06 14.24 5.07
C SER A 126 -9.55 13.76 3.69
N SER A 127 -9.70 14.67 2.72
CA SER A 127 -10.12 14.34 1.37
C SER A 127 -9.05 13.55 0.61
N THR A 128 -7.79 13.94 0.75
CA THR A 128 -6.65 13.22 0.17
C THR A 128 -6.48 11.83 0.79
N LEU A 129 -6.65 11.72 2.12
CA LEU A 129 -6.65 10.44 2.82
C LEU A 129 -7.79 9.54 2.33
N ALA A 130 -8.99 10.09 2.12
CA ALA A 130 -10.11 9.34 1.57
C ALA A 130 -9.77 8.74 0.19
N VAL A 131 -9.13 9.53 -0.69
CA VAL A 131 -8.65 9.03 -2.00
C VAL A 131 -7.67 7.86 -1.84
N ILE A 132 -6.69 7.96 -0.95
CA ILE A 132 -5.73 6.86 -0.72
C ILE A 132 -6.44 5.62 -0.12
N VAL A 133 -7.37 5.81 0.81
CA VAL A 133 -8.17 4.70 1.35
C VAL A 133 -8.99 4.03 0.25
N THR A 134 -9.62 4.81 -0.63
CA THR A 134 -10.32 4.30 -1.81
C THR A 134 -9.40 3.49 -2.70
N GLU A 135 -8.17 3.96 -2.97
CA GLU A 135 -7.17 3.17 -3.69
C GLU A 135 -6.91 1.81 -3.02
N ARG A 136 -6.75 1.78 -1.69
CA ARG A 136 -6.54 0.52 -0.94
C ARG A 136 -7.74 -0.41 -1.06
N VAL A 137 -8.97 0.11 -1.06
CA VAL A 137 -10.19 -0.70 -1.25
C VAL A 137 -10.15 -1.39 -2.62
N PHE A 138 -9.84 -0.67 -3.69
CA PHE A 138 -9.69 -1.29 -5.01
C PHE A 138 -8.53 -2.29 -5.09
N ASP A 139 -7.43 -2.03 -4.39
CA ASP A 139 -6.31 -2.97 -4.30
C ASP A 139 -6.73 -4.27 -3.59
N LEU A 140 -7.50 -4.17 -2.50
CA LEU A 140 -8.08 -5.33 -1.81
C LEU A 140 -9.06 -6.11 -2.70
N LEU A 141 -9.88 -5.42 -3.49
CA LEU A 141 -10.81 -6.08 -4.41
C LEU A 141 -10.07 -6.90 -5.47
N VAL A 142 -9.02 -6.33 -6.07
CA VAL A 142 -8.21 -7.05 -7.06
C VAL A 142 -7.46 -8.22 -6.41
N LEU A 143 -6.92 -8.03 -5.20
CA LEU A 143 -6.30 -9.11 -4.42
C LEU A 143 -7.28 -10.24 -4.11
N MET A 144 -8.53 -9.92 -3.76
CA MET A 144 -9.57 -10.93 -3.54
C MET A 144 -9.89 -11.69 -4.82
N LEU A 145 -9.95 -11.00 -5.96
CA LEU A 145 -10.11 -11.63 -7.28
C LEU A 145 -8.96 -12.60 -7.59
N MET A 146 -7.72 -12.22 -7.27
CA MET A 146 -6.54 -13.07 -7.40
C MET A 146 -6.61 -14.30 -6.49
N CYS A 147 -6.99 -14.12 -5.23
CA CYS A 147 -7.24 -15.22 -4.29
C CYS A 147 -8.28 -16.20 -4.87
N PHE A 148 -9.39 -15.68 -5.37
CA PHE A 148 -10.45 -16.48 -5.96
C PHE A 148 -9.97 -17.27 -7.19
N ALA A 149 -9.17 -16.65 -8.05
CA ALA A 149 -8.66 -17.28 -9.26
C ALA A 149 -7.60 -18.36 -8.99
N VAL A 150 -6.77 -18.20 -7.94
CA VAL A 150 -5.58 -19.03 -7.72
C VAL A 150 -5.73 -20.04 -6.59
N LEU A 151 -6.41 -19.72 -5.49
CA LEU A 151 -6.52 -20.64 -4.35
C LEU A 151 -7.07 -22.03 -4.72
N PRO A 152 -8.10 -22.17 -5.58
CA PRO A 152 -8.61 -23.48 -6.00
C PRO A 152 -7.58 -24.32 -6.77
N LEU A 153 -6.59 -23.69 -7.40
CA LEU A 153 -5.57 -24.35 -8.22
C LEU A 153 -4.34 -24.80 -7.41
N THR A 154 -4.22 -24.34 -6.16
CA THR A 154 -3.07 -24.64 -5.30
C THR A 154 -3.31 -25.86 -4.41
N VAL A 155 -2.21 -26.51 -4.00
CA VAL A 155 -2.20 -27.67 -3.08
C VAL A 155 -2.86 -27.37 -1.72
N ILE A 156 -3.10 -26.09 -1.40
CA ILE A 156 -3.81 -25.67 -0.17
C ILE A 156 -5.23 -26.23 -0.11
N GLY A 157 -5.77 -26.79 -1.20
CA GLY A 157 -6.93 -27.66 -1.11
C GLY A 157 -8.08 -26.93 -0.42
N LEU A 158 -8.35 -25.71 -0.87
CA LEU A 158 -9.62 -25.03 -0.61
C LEU A 158 -10.58 -25.30 -1.79
N PRO A 159 -10.92 -26.55 -2.16
CA PRO A 159 -12.05 -26.73 -3.05
C PRO A 159 -13.27 -26.37 -2.21
N THR A 160 -14.07 -25.41 -2.69
CA THR A 160 -15.51 -25.38 -2.34
C THR A 160 -15.85 -25.29 -0.83
N SER A 161 -14.90 -24.84 0.00
CA SER A 161 -15.10 -24.76 1.45
C SER A 161 -15.93 -23.53 1.81
N GLN A 162 -16.59 -23.56 2.97
CA GLN A 162 -17.30 -22.41 3.53
C GLN A 162 -16.44 -21.13 3.51
N SER A 163 -15.13 -21.24 3.69
CA SER A 163 -14.15 -20.14 3.61
C SER A 163 -14.12 -19.44 2.25
N PHE A 164 -14.32 -20.17 1.15
CA PHE A 164 -14.39 -19.59 -0.20
C PHE A 164 -15.65 -18.72 -0.37
N TYR A 165 -16.80 -19.23 0.07
CA TYR A 165 -18.06 -18.47 0.04
C TYR A 165 -18.05 -17.28 0.99
N ILE A 166 -17.42 -17.43 2.17
CA ILE A 166 -17.21 -16.31 3.11
C ILE A 166 -16.33 -15.22 2.47
N LEU A 167 -15.23 -15.61 1.83
CA LEU A 167 -14.35 -14.65 1.17
C LEU A 167 -15.07 -13.92 0.02
N LEU A 168 -15.78 -14.67 -0.83
CA LEU A 168 -16.58 -14.10 -1.92
C LEU A 168 -17.68 -13.16 -1.41
N ALA A 169 -18.43 -13.59 -0.38
CA ALA A 169 -19.46 -12.76 0.24
C ALA A 169 -18.85 -11.48 0.82
N ALA A 170 -17.71 -11.57 1.51
CA ALA A 170 -17.00 -10.40 2.03
C ALA A 170 -16.56 -9.45 0.90
N THR A 171 -16.04 -9.96 -0.23
CA THR A 171 -15.67 -9.14 -1.40
C THR A 171 -16.88 -8.41 -1.96
N VAL A 172 -17.97 -9.14 -2.21
CA VAL A 172 -19.20 -8.59 -2.77
C VAL A 172 -19.81 -7.56 -1.82
N SER A 173 -19.81 -7.81 -0.51
CA SER A 173 -20.29 -6.86 0.50
C SER A 173 -19.45 -5.59 0.59
N ILE A 174 -18.11 -5.68 0.54
CA ILE A 174 -17.23 -4.50 0.53
C ILE A 174 -17.46 -3.68 -0.74
N PHE A 175 -17.54 -4.33 -1.90
CA PHE A 175 -17.81 -3.66 -3.16
C PHE A 175 -19.19 -3.00 -3.19
N ALA A 176 -20.23 -3.73 -2.77
CA ALA A 176 -21.58 -3.20 -2.67
C ALA A 176 -21.65 -2.03 -1.67
N GLY A 177 -20.97 -2.12 -0.52
CA GLY A 177 -20.89 -1.03 0.45
C GLY A 177 -20.22 0.21 -0.12
N ALA A 178 -19.09 0.06 -0.81
CA ALA A 178 -18.39 1.17 -1.48
C ALA A 178 -19.26 1.80 -2.59
N LEU A 179 -19.94 0.97 -3.39
CA LEU A 179 -20.86 1.41 -4.43
C LEU A 179 -22.06 2.16 -3.84
N LEU A 180 -22.67 1.64 -2.77
CA LEU A 180 -23.78 2.30 -2.08
C LEU A 180 -23.36 3.62 -1.45
N CYS A 181 -22.16 3.70 -0.85
CA CYS A 181 -21.58 4.95 -0.35
C CYS A 181 -21.39 5.97 -1.48
N SER A 182 -20.94 5.51 -2.65
CA SER A 182 -20.74 6.37 -3.81
C SER A 182 -22.05 6.83 -4.46
N LEU A 183 -23.08 5.98 -4.48
CA LEU A 183 -24.37 6.29 -5.14
C LEU A 183 -25.35 7.03 -4.22
N TYR A 184 -25.26 6.81 -2.90
CA TYR A 184 -26.20 7.36 -1.91
C TYR A 184 -25.48 8.00 -0.72
N PRO A 185 -24.60 9.00 -0.93
CA PRO A 185 -23.80 9.62 0.12
C PRO A 185 -24.66 10.14 1.28
N GLU A 186 -25.76 10.86 0.97
CA GLU A 186 -26.67 11.41 1.98
C GLU A 186 -27.32 10.35 2.87
N ARG A 187 -27.68 9.19 2.32
CA ARG A 187 -28.27 8.10 3.10
C ARG A 187 -27.24 7.49 4.04
N VAL A 188 -25.99 7.35 3.59
CA VAL A 188 -24.90 6.87 4.44
C VAL A 188 -24.63 7.83 5.60
N LEU A 189 -24.60 9.14 5.33
CA LEU A 189 -24.44 10.15 6.37
C LEU A 189 -25.59 10.13 7.38
N GLN A 190 -26.84 9.94 6.93
CA GLN A 190 -28.00 9.80 7.82
C GLN A 190 -27.89 8.56 8.72
N ILE A 191 -27.49 7.41 8.17
CA ILE A 191 -27.30 6.18 8.96
C ILE A 191 -26.20 6.39 10.00
N VAL A 192 -25.06 6.95 9.61
CA VAL A 192 -23.96 7.22 10.54
C VAL A 192 -24.42 8.20 11.62
N ARG A 193 -25.12 9.28 11.26
CA ARG A 193 -25.65 10.25 12.23
C ARG A 193 -26.61 9.60 13.21
N TRP A 194 -27.44 8.65 12.77
CA TRP A 194 -28.33 7.89 13.65
C TRP A 194 -27.55 6.98 14.62
N VAL A 195 -26.54 6.24 14.13
CA VAL A 195 -25.69 5.37 14.95
C VAL A 195 -24.88 6.17 15.97
N VAL A 196 -24.29 7.28 15.53
CA VAL A 196 -23.37 8.08 16.32
C VAL A 196 -24.13 9.08 17.23
N GLY A 197 -25.38 9.40 16.91
CA GLY A 197 -26.26 10.22 17.74
C GLY A 197 -26.55 9.64 19.13
N GLY A 198 -26.30 8.35 19.34
CA GLY A 198 -26.34 7.71 20.67
C GLY A 198 -25.12 8.02 21.56
N PHE A 199 -24.08 8.68 21.02
CA PHE A 199 -22.88 9.09 21.75
C PHE A 199 -22.91 10.58 22.09
N GLY A 200 -22.09 11.02 23.04
CA GLY A 200 -22.07 12.44 23.46
C GLY A 200 -21.70 13.41 22.32
N ASP A 201 -22.26 14.63 22.38
CA ASP A 201 -22.22 15.64 21.30
C ASP A 201 -20.82 15.89 20.71
N LYS A 202 -19.79 15.93 21.56
CA LYS A 202 -18.40 16.15 21.12
C LYS A 202 -17.84 15.00 20.29
N LEU A 203 -18.13 13.75 20.68
CA LEU A 203 -17.68 12.57 19.95
C LEU A 203 -18.47 12.43 18.64
N SER A 204 -19.77 12.73 18.69
CA SER A 204 -20.63 12.70 17.51
C SER A 204 -20.20 13.72 16.46
N ALA A 205 -19.98 14.97 16.85
CA ALA A 205 -19.48 16.00 15.95
C ALA A 205 -18.10 15.64 15.35
N PHE A 206 -17.19 15.09 16.17
CA PHE A 206 -15.87 14.68 15.70
C PHE A 206 -15.92 13.55 14.67
N ILE A 207 -16.76 12.53 14.90
CA ILE A 207 -16.92 11.41 13.96
C ILE A 207 -17.63 11.89 12.69
N MET A 208 -18.69 12.69 12.81
CA MET A 208 -19.43 13.22 11.67
C MET A 208 -18.56 14.06 10.73
N ASP A 209 -17.72 14.95 11.26
CA ASP A 209 -16.77 15.73 10.46
C ASP A 209 -15.85 14.83 9.62
N LYS A 210 -15.34 13.73 10.21
CA LYS A 210 -14.47 12.78 9.51
C LYS A 210 -15.22 11.93 8.48
N VAL A 211 -16.44 11.51 8.81
CA VAL A 211 -17.27 10.69 7.92
C VAL A 211 -17.81 11.53 6.76
N GLU A 212 -18.24 12.78 6.99
CA GLU A 212 -18.63 13.71 5.92
C GLU A 212 -17.47 13.96 4.96
N ALA A 213 -16.27 14.27 5.47
CA ALA A 213 -15.10 14.41 4.62
C ALA A 213 -14.75 13.12 3.84
N PHE A 214 -14.91 11.95 4.45
CA PHE A 214 -14.70 10.66 3.79
C PHE A 214 -15.74 10.37 2.71
N VAL A 215 -17.03 10.55 3.00
CA VAL A 215 -18.13 10.33 2.06
C VAL A 215 -18.05 11.31 0.90
N HIS A 216 -17.68 12.57 1.13
CA HIS A 216 -17.39 13.53 0.06
C HIS A 216 -16.19 13.09 -0.80
N GLY A 217 -15.13 12.57 -0.17
CA GLY A 217 -13.99 11.99 -0.89
C GLY A 217 -14.32 10.74 -1.70
N VAL A 218 -15.31 9.93 -1.28
CA VAL A 218 -15.76 8.71 -1.97
C VAL A 218 -16.82 8.98 -3.02
N SER A 219 -17.70 9.96 -2.81
CA SER A 219 -18.69 10.41 -3.80
C SER A 219 -18.06 11.04 -5.05
N ALA A 220 -16.75 11.28 -5.01
CA ALA A 220 -15.86 11.35 -6.17
C ALA A 220 -16.09 10.28 -7.25
N LEU A 221 -16.49 9.06 -6.83
CA LEU A 221 -16.81 7.93 -7.69
C LEU A 221 -18.24 7.94 -8.23
N SER A 222 -18.96 9.07 -8.08
CA SER A 222 -20.38 9.27 -8.46
C SER A 222 -20.74 8.90 -9.90
N SER A 223 -19.76 8.70 -10.79
CA SER A 223 -20.00 8.14 -12.12
C SER A 223 -19.48 6.71 -12.25
N VAL A 224 -20.33 5.83 -12.79
CA VAL A 224 -19.98 4.44 -13.15
C VAL A 224 -18.71 4.40 -14.01
N ARG A 225 -18.53 5.37 -14.91
CA ARG A 225 -17.31 5.52 -15.72
C ARG A 225 -16.05 5.65 -14.86
N SER A 226 -16.08 6.52 -13.84
CA SER A 226 -14.93 6.72 -12.96
C SER A 226 -14.64 5.46 -12.14
N LEU A 227 -15.68 4.80 -11.64
CA LEU A 227 -15.55 3.51 -10.94
C LEU A 227 -14.87 2.46 -11.82
N VAL A 228 -15.31 2.30 -13.08
CA VAL A 228 -14.70 1.36 -14.03
C VAL A 228 -13.26 1.75 -14.35
N MET A 229 -12.96 3.04 -14.55
CA MET A 229 -11.59 3.50 -14.81
C MET A 229 -10.65 3.22 -13.62
N VAL A 230 -11.11 3.43 -12.39
CA VAL A 230 -10.33 3.13 -11.17
C VAL A 230 -10.14 1.63 -10.99
N PHE A 231 -11.18 0.83 -11.25
CA PHE A 231 -11.07 -0.63 -11.21
C PHE A 231 -10.07 -1.17 -12.25
N LEU A 232 -10.23 -0.77 -13.52
CA LEU A 232 -9.34 -1.21 -14.60
C LEU A 232 -7.90 -0.78 -14.37
N SER A 233 -7.66 0.45 -13.91
CA SER A 233 -6.31 0.91 -13.57
C SER A 233 -5.71 0.17 -12.37
N SER A 234 -6.53 -0.26 -11.41
CA SER A 234 -6.08 -1.14 -10.32
C SER A 234 -5.72 -2.53 -10.85
N CYS A 235 -6.53 -3.12 -11.73
CA CYS A 235 -6.19 -4.38 -12.40
C CYS A 235 -4.88 -4.26 -13.19
N MET A 236 -4.67 -3.17 -13.94
CA MET A 236 -3.43 -2.92 -14.67
C MET A 236 -2.23 -2.81 -13.75
N TYR A 237 -2.34 -2.05 -12.65
CA TYR A 237 -1.30 -1.97 -11.62
C TYR A 237 -0.90 -3.36 -11.13
N TRP A 238 -1.87 -4.19 -10.74
CA TRP A 238 -1.58 -5.53 -10.26
C TRP A 238 -1.05 -6.48 -11.35
N LEU A 239 -1.54 -6.36 -12.59
CA LEU A 239 -1.03 -7.11 -13.76
C LEU A 239 0.45 -6.81 -14.02
N THR A 240 0.86 -5.54 -13.93
CA THR A 240 2.29 -5.19 -14.04
C THR A 240 3.11 -5.82 -12.91
N GLY A 241 2.56 -5.90 -11.70
CA GLY A 241 3.17 -6.65 -10.59
C GLY A 241 3.31 -8.14 -10.89
N ILE A 242 2.25 -8.79 -11.40
CA ILE A 242 2.26 -10.21 -11.77
C ILE A 242 3.33 -10.46 -12.83
N ALA A 243 3.35 -9.64 -13.88
CA ALA A 243 4.30 -9.75 -14.97
C ALA A 243 5.74 -9.52 -14.48
N SER A 244 5.98 -8.49 -13.67
CA SER A 244 7.29 -8.20 -13.10
C SER A 244 7.83 -9.36 -12.27
N ILE A 245 7.01 -9.96 -11.39
CA ILE A 245 7.40 -11.15 -10.63
C ILE A 245 7.61 -12.35 -11.55
N HIS A 246 6.74 -12.59 -12.52
CA HIS A 246 6.85 -13.75 -13.42
C HIS A 246 8.14 -13.70 -14.24
N ILE A 247 8.47 -12.52 -14.79
CA ILE A 247 9.72 -12.28 -15.52
C ILE A 247 10.93 -12.43 -14.58
N CYS A 248 10.82 -11.98 -13.33
CA CYS A 248 11.87 -12.22 -12.32
C CYS A 248 12.07 -13.72 -12.07
N LEU A 249 11.01 -14.55 -12.04
CA LEU A 249 11.14 -15.99 -11.89
C LEU A 249 11.84 -16.62 -13.12
N TRP A 250 11.51 -16.17 -14.33
CA TRP A 250 12.20 -16.59 -15.55
C TRP A 250 13.67 -16.17 -15.57
N ALA A 251 14.02 -15.03 -14.99
CA ALA A 251 15.42 -14.59 -14.87
C ALA A 251 16.28 -15.58 -14.06
N PHE A 252 15.66 -16.38 -13.19
CA PHE A 252 16.29 -17.46 -12.43
C PHE A 252 16.11 -18.85 -13.08
N GLY A 253 15.60 -18.92 -14.30
CA GLY A 253 15.36 -20.19 -15.00
C GLY A 253 14.24 -21.04 -14.39
N LEU A 254 13.35 -20.44 -13.59
CA LEU A 254 12.26 -21.16 -12.93
C LEU A 254 11.05 -21.31 -13.85
N SER A 255 10.81 -22.54 -14.30
CA SER A 255 9.62 -22.93 -15.05
C SER A 255 8.48 -23.33 -14.10
N LEU A 256 7.78 -22.35 -13.55
CA LEU A 256 6.66 -22.55 -12.63
C LEU A 256 5.29 -22.36 -13.32
N PRO A 257 4.19 -22.88 -12.75
CA PRO A 257 2.85 -22.62 -13.26
C PRO A 257 2.54 -21.13 -13.38
N TRP A 258 1.64 -20.75 -14.30
CA TRP A 258 1.29 -19.34 -14.57
C TRP A 258 0.81 -18.59 -13.31
N TYR A 259 0.21 -19.29 -12.35
CA TYR A 259 -0.29 -18.73 -11.10
C TYR A 259 0.80 -18.52 -10.03
N ALA A 260 2.06 -18.90 -10.29
CA ALA A 260 3.14 -18.79 -9.32
C ALA A 260 3.41 -17.35 -8.89
N SER A 261 3.47 -16.42 -9.84
CA SER A 261 3.68 -14.99 -9.56
C SER A 261 2.51 -14.37 -8.80
N VAL A 262 1.28 -14.81 -9.09
CA VAL A 262 0.09 -14.41 -8.34
C VAL A 262 0.18 -14.91 -6.89
N LEU A 263 0.55 -16.17 -6.68
CA LEU A 263 0.72 -16.74 -5.34
C LEU A 263 1.79 -15.97 -4.54
N VAL A 264 2.92 -15.66 -5.17
CA VAL A 264 3.98 -14.83 -4.56
C VAL A 264 3.43 -13.47 -4.15
N LEU A 265 2.68 -12.77 -5.02
CA LEU A 265 2.08 -11.48 -4.69
C LEU A 265 1.04 -11.55 -3.57
N LEU A 266 0.24 -12.62 -3.50
CA LEU A 266 -0.70 -12.84 -2.40
C LEU A 266 0.05 -12.98 -1.07
N PHE A 267 1.10 -13.79 -1.04
CA PHE A 267 1.94 -13.96 0.14
C PHE A 267 2.66 -12.66 0.52
N LEU A 268 3.22 -11.93 -0.44
CA LEU A 268 3.81 -10.62 -0.20
C LEU A 268 2.80 -9.63 0.38
N SER A 269 1.55 -9.66 -0.12
CA SER A 269 0.48 -8.80 0.41
C SER A 269 0.20 -9.10 1.89
N LEU A 270 0.23 -10.37 2.30
CA LEU A 270 0.16 -10.75 3.73
C LEU A 270 1.37 -10.23 4.52
N GLY A 271 2.58 -10.39 3.99
CA GLY A 271 3.81 -9.93 4.65
C GLY A 271 3.87 -8.43 4.84
N THR A 272 3.29 -7.68 3.90
CA THR A 272 3.24 -6.22 4.00
C THR A 272 2.11 -5.73 4.92
N ALA A 273 1.06 -6.54 5.16
CA ALA A 273 0.02 -6.23 6.13
C ALA A 273 0.53 -6.30 7.59
N LEU A 274 1.61 -7.05 7.83
CA LEU A 274 2.24 -7.11 9.14
C LEU A 274 3.00 -5.81 9.46
N PRO A 275 2.95 -5.33 10.72
CA PRO A 275 3.80 -4.24 11.17
C PRO A 275 5.26 -4.70 11.05
N SER A 276 5.97 -4.14 10.07
CA SER A 276 7.33 -4.53 9.70
C SER A 276 8.26 -3.32 9.76
N THR A 277 9.57 -3.61 9.76
CA THR A 277 10.60 -2.57 9.63
C THR A 277 10.49 -1.82 8.30
N SER A 278 11.21 -0.71 8.24
CA SER A 278 11.56 -0.02 7.00
C SER A 278 11.89 -1.01 5.87
N ALA A 279 11.38 -0.71 4.67
CA ALA A 279 11.54 -1.50 3.46
C ALA A 279 11.04 -2.96 3.54
N TYR A 280 10.25 -3.37 4.53
CA TYR A 280 9.72 -4.74 4.63
C TYR A 280 10.80 -5.83 4.64
N ILE A 281 12.02 -5.49 5.06
CA ILE A 281 13.13 -6.44 5.18
C ILE A 281 12.71 -7.54 6.16
N GLY A 282 12.92 -8.79 5.76
CA GLY A 282 12.49 -9.96 6.52
C GLY A 282 11.10 -10.44 6.09
N THR A 283 10.04 -9.65 6.27
CA THR A 283 8.68 -10.08 5.87
C THR A 283 8.59 -10.33 4.37
N TYR A 284 9.16 -9.44 3.55
CA TYR A 284 9.23 -9.65 2.09
C TYR A 284 9.91 -10.99 1.77
N HIS A 285 11.12 -11.21 2.30
CA HIS A 285 11.92 -12.40 1.99
C HIS A 285 11.23 -13.69 2.46
N TYR A 286 10.66 -13.69 3.66
CA TYR A 286 9.99 -14.84 4.24
C TYR A 286 8.75 -15.24 3.44
N PHE A 287 7.85 -14.29 3.16
CA PHE A 287 6.61 -14.59 2.46
C PHE A 287 6.84 -14.94 0.99
N PHE A 288 7.76 -14.26 0.32
CA PHE A 288 8.17 -14.61 -1.05
C PHE A 288 8.76 -16.03 -1.10
N ALA A 289 9.76 -16.31 -0.27
CA ALA A 289 10.41 -17.62 -0.26
C ALA A 289 9.40 -18.73 0.11
N THR A 290 8.50 -18.45 1.06
CA THR A 290 7.45 -19.40 1.46
C THR A 290 6.53 -19.74 0.27
N ALA A 291 6.06 -18.74 -0.48
CA ALA A 291 5.25 -18.97 -1.67
C ALA A 291 5.96 -19.86 -2.70
N LEU A 292 7.26 -19.64 -2.94
CA LEU A 292 8.04 -20.50 -3.83
C LEU A 292 8.26 -21.91 -3.28
N THR A 293 8.49 -22.07 -1.98
CA THR A 293 8.63 -23.41 -1.38
C THR A 293 7.33 -24.22 -1.41
N LEU A 294 6.17 -23.56 -1.35
CA LEU A 294 4.87 -24.21 -1.56
C LEU A 294 4.68 -24.68 -3.00
N LEU A 295 5.38 -24.07 -3.94
CA LEU A 295 5.48 -24.49 -5.34
C LEU A 295 6.65 -25.47 -5.57
N HIS A 296 7.18 -26.07 -4.49
CA HIS A 296 8.26 -27.05 -4.50
C HIS A 296 9.61 -26.52 -5.02
N VAL A 297 9.82 -25.21 -5.05
CA VAL A 297 11.15 -24.63 -5.30
C VAL A 297 12.04 -24.91 -4.08
N ASN A 298 13.29 -25.31 -4.32
CA ASN A 298 14.25 -25.54 -3.24
C ASN A 298 14.50 -24.24 -2.43
N LYS A 299 14.86 -24.37 -1.15
CA LYS A 299 14.98 -23.23 -0.23
C LYS A 299 16.08 -22.24 -0.61
N ALA A 300 17.19 -22.71 -1.18
CA ALA A 300 18.31 -21.86 -1.55
C ALA A 300 17.93 -20.95 -2.74
N THR A 301 17.34 -21.52 -3.80
CA THR A 301 16.84 -20.75 -4.94
C THR A 301 15.69 -19.83 -4.52
N ALA A 302 14.73 -20.31 -3.72
CA ALA A 302 13.61 -19.49 -3.25
C ALA A 302 14.06 -18.22 -2.49
N ALA A 303 15.11 -18.34 -1.68
CA ALA A 303 15.70 -17.21 -0.98
C ALA A 303 16.56 -16.31 -1.87
N SER A 304 17.30 -16.90 -2.83
CA SER A 304 18.09 -16.13 -3.80
C SER A 304 17.19 -15.23 -4.63
N VAL A 305 16.08 -15.78 -5.14
CA VAL A 305 15.05 -15.04 -5.87
C VAL A 305 14.42 -13.97 -4.99
N SER A 306 14.09 -14.27 -3.73
CA SER A 306 13.43 -13.28 -2.86
C SER A 306 14.34 -12.10 -2.53
N VAL A 307 15.64 -12.33 -2.33
CA VAL A 307 16.62 -11.27 -2.07
C VAL A 307 16.81 -10.39 -3.30
N VAL A 308 17.04 -10.99 -4.47
CA VAL A 308 17.26 -10.23 -5.71
C VAL A 308 15.98 -9.52 -6.14
N GLY A 309 14.84 -10.19 -6.09
CA GLY A 309 13.54 -9.60 -6.39
C GLY A 309 13.23 -8.41 -5.47
N HIS A 310 13.59 -8.49 -4.19
CA HIS A 310 13.46 -7.35 -3.28
C HIS A 310 14.40 -6.21 -3.65
N ALA A 311 15.69 -6.51 -3.89
CA ALA A 311 16.68 -5.50 -4.24
C ALA A 311 16.31 -4.75 -5.53
N VAL A 312 15.89 -5.48 -6.56
CA VAL A 312 15.42 -4.91 -7.84
C VAL A 312 14.10 -4.18 -7.68
N GLY A 313 13.20 -4.69 -6.83
CA GLY A 313 11.92 -4.07 -6.49
C GLY A 313 12.02 -2.83 -5.58
N LEU A 314 13.19 -2.56 -4.99
CA LEU A 314 13.39 -1.50 -4.01
C LEU A 314 14.41 -0.45 -4.47
N ILE A 315 15.65 -0.87 -4.72
CA ILE A 315 16.80 0.04 -4.86
C ILE A 315 16.63 0.99 -6.06
N PRO A 316 16.36 0.51 -7.29
CA PRO A 316 16.25 1.41 -8.44
C PRO A 316 15.08 2.39 -8.30
N PHE A 317 13.97 1.98 -7.67
CA PHE A 317 12.81 2.84 -7.46
C PHE A 317 13.04 3.89 -6.38
N VAL A 318 13.76 3.56 -5.30
CA VAL A 318 14.22 4.56 -4.31
C VAL A 318 15.16 5.56 -4.97
N LEU A 319 16.13 5.10 -5.76
CA LEU A 319 17.07 5.96 -6.48
C LEU A 319 16.34 6.89 -7.46
N LEU A 320 15.47 6.34 -8.31
CA LEU A 320 14.71 7.13 -9.26
C LEU A 320 13.82 8.15 -8.56
N GLY A 321 13.08 7.74 -7.53
CA GLY A 321 12.25 8.65 -6.76
C GLY A 321 13.06 9.76 -6.10
N THR A 322 14.26 9.44 -5.61
CA THR A 322 15.17 10.44 -5.01
C THR A 322 15.64 11.46 -6.04
N VAL A 323 15.99 11.02 -7.26
CA VAL A 323 16.35 11.93 -8.36
C VAL A 323 15.16 12.79 -8.77
N LEU A 324 13.96 12.20 -8.92
CA LEU A 324 12.74 12.92 -9.29
C LEU A 324 12.33 13.98 -8.24
N LEU A 325 12.62 13.73 -6.97
CA LEU A 325 12.28 14.57 -5.83
C LEU A 325 13.45 15.44 -5.36
N PHE A 326 14.57 15.48 -6.10
CA PHE A 326 15.79 16.17 -5.66
C PHE A 326 15.53 17.63 -5.30
N ASP A 327 14.79 18.36 -6.14
CA ASP A 327 14.44 19.77 -5.89
C ASP A 327 13.56 19.93 -4.65
N ASP A 328 12.64 18.98 -4.42
CA ASP A 328 11.74 18.96 -3.28
C ASP A 328 12.49 18.66 -1.96
N PHE A 329 13.50 17.80 -2.01
CA PHE A 329 14.42 17.54 -0.89
C PHE A 329 15.36 18.71 -0.63
N ALA A 330 16.00 19.24 -1.67
CA ALA A 330 16.97 20.34 -1.58
C ALA A 330 16.36 21.64 -1.06
N SER A 331 15.08 21.88 -1.37
CA SER A 331 14.32 23.02 -0.87
C SER A 331 13.73 22.81 0.54
N GLY A 332 13.94 21.66 1.17
CA GLY A 332 13.40 21.33 2.49
C GLY A 332 11.89 21.12 2.53
N ARG A 333 11.20 21.14 1.38
CA ARG A 333 9.73 21.08 1.27
C ARG A 333 9.13 19.77 1.81
N LEU A 334 9.93 18.70 1.87
CA LEU A 334 9.54 17.36 2.34
C LEU A 334 9.75 17.10 3.85
N LEU A 335 10.55 17.90 4.55
CA LEU A 335 10.94 17.64 5.94
C LEU A 335 10.00 18.29 6.98
N THR A 336 9.12 19.18 6.55
CA THR A 336 8.17 19.88 7.43
C THR A 336 6.84 19.13 7.53
N LEU A 337 6.81 17.99 8.22
CA LEU A 337 5.56 17.41 8.74
C LEU A 337 5.11 18.25 9.96
N GLN A 338 4.71 19.50 9.74
CA GLN A 338 4.15 20.33 10.82
C GLN A 338 2.66 20.00 10.98
N PRO A 339 2.25 19.49 12.15
CA PRO A 339 0.84 19.27 12.44
C PRO A 339 0.08 20.60 12.40
N GLU A 340 -1.01 20.61 11.63
CA GLU A 340 -1.82 21.76 11.24
C GLU A 340 -2.68 22.37 12.36
N ALA A 341 -2.27 22.27 13.63
CA ALA A 341 -3.16 22.53 14.76
C ALA A 341 -3.01 23.92 15.42
N GLN A 342 -2.31 24.90 14.85
CA GLN A 342 -2.06 26.17 15.58
C GLN A 342 -2.30 27.49 14.82
N GLU A 343 -2.50 27.53 13.51
CA GLU A 343 -2.58 28.83 12.81
C GLU A 343 -4.00 29.45 12.70
N LYS A 344 -5.06 28.80 13.20
CA LYS A 344 -6.42 29.38 13.18
C LYS A 344 -6.89 30.03 14.48
N GLN A 345 -6.02 30.21 15.48
CA GLN A 345 -6.40 30.84 16.77
C GLN A 345 -5.57 32.08 17.14
N GLN A 346 -4.71 32.60 16.24
CA GLN A 346 -3.97 33.85 16.48
C GLN A 346 -4.53 35.08 15.76
N ASP A 347 -5.56 34.93 14.91
CA ASP A 347 -6.21 36.05 14.22
C ASP A 347 -7.54 36.49 14.88
N GLU A 348 -7.88 35.96 16.06
CA GLU A 348 -9.08 36.34 16.83
C GLU A 348 -8.79 36.79 18.29
N GLU A 349 -7.54 37.12 18.64
CA GLU A 349 -7.22 37.81 19.92
C GLU A 349 -6.86 39.28 19.73
#